data_AF-A0A7H4P6I1-F1
#
_entry.id   AF-A0A7H4P6I1-F1
#
_cell.length_a   1.000
_cell.length_b   1.000
_cell.length_c   1.000
_cell.angle_alpha   90.00
_cell.angle_beta   90.00
_cell.angle_gamma   90.00
#
_symmetry.space_group_name_H-M   'P 1'
#
loop_
_entity.id
_entity.type
_entity.pdbx_description
1 polymer ?
#
loop_
_entity_poly.entity_id
_entity_poly.type
_entity_poly.pdbx_seq_one_letter_code
_entity_poly.pdbx_strand_id
1 'polypeptide(L)'
;MNAMTAPAAIRYSAEFHIQLQAISGNQVLTEMVTRLSQRSSLVIAAWGSPWRQGCRCDDHERLVQLLRDKALQPLSDALSHHFEHIVASLCFERSGVTLPDFARLFAGYKEP
;
A
#
# COMPACT_ATOMS: atom_id res chain seq x y z
N MET A 1 -12.86 -4.93 -18.67
CA MET A 1 -11.84 -4.87 -17.60
C MET A 1 -11.60 -3.39 -17.31
N ASN A 2 -12.13 -2.83 -16.22
CA ASN A 2 -12.02 -1.40 -15.95
C ASN A 2 -10.60 -1.11 -15.44
N ALA A 3 -9.83 -0.28 -16.15
CA ALA A 3 -8.46 0.04 -15.75
C ALA A 3 -8.49 0.81 -14.42
N MET A 4 -8.05 0.18 -13.34
CA MET A 4 -7.95 0.82 -12.03
C MET A 4 -6.92 1.95 -12.11
N THR A 5 -7.33 3.16 -11.73
CA THR A 5 -6.42 4.31 -11.68
C THR A 5 -5.43 4.14 -10.52
N ALA A 6 -4.21 4.65 -10.67
CA ALA A 6 -3.18 4.54 -9.63
C ALA A 6 -3.65 5.00 -8.22
N PRO A 7 -4.43 6.09 -8.07
CA PRO A 7 -4.95 6.49 -6.76
C PRO A 7 -5.93 5.48 -6.15
N ALA A 8 -6.78 4.85 -6.98
CA ALA A 8 -7.72 3.83 -6.51
C ALA A 8 -6.99 2.57 -6.04
N ALA A 9 -5.95 2.14 -6.76
CA ALA A 9 -5.11 1.00 -6.36
C ALA A 9 -4.44 1.23 -5.00
N ILE A 10 -3.86 2.41 -4.80
CA ILE A 10 -3.25 2.80 -3.51
C ILE A 10 -4.28 2.77 -2.39
N ARG A 11 -5.47 3.35 -2.60
CA ARG A 11 -6.54 3.35 -1.59
C ARG A 11 -6.98 1.93 -1.23
N TYR A 12 -7.24 1.08 -2.22
CA TYR A 12 -7.68 -0.30 -1.96
C TYR A 12 -6.60 -1.15 -1.27
N SER A 13 -5.32 -0.95 -1.61
CA SER A 13 -4.21 -1.60 -0.90
C SER A 13 -4.17 -1.17 0.57
N ALA A 14 -4.39 0.12 0.85
CA ALA A 14 -4.41 0.62 2.23
C ALA A 14 -5.59 0.05 3.04
N GLU A 15 -6.78 0.01 2.43
CA GLU A 15 -8.00 -0.57 3.03
C GLU A 15 -7.82 -2.06 3.34
N PHE A 16 -7.16 -2.82 2.46
CA PHE A 16 -6.86 -4.24 2.68
C PHE A 16 -6.11 -4.48 4.00
N HIS A 17 -5.01 -3.75 4.25
CA HIS A 17 -4.24 -3.91 5.48
C HIS A 17 -5.03 -3.54 6.74
N ILE A 18 -5.89 -2.50 6.65
CA ILE A 18 -6.74 -2.07 7.76
C ILE A 18 -7.78 -3.15 8.09
N GLN A 19 -8.44 -3.70 7.08
CA GLN A 19 -9.43 -4.76 7.25
C GLN A 19 -8.78 -6.02 7.83
N LEU A 20 -7.59 -6.40 7.34
CA LEU A 20 -6.86 -7.55 7.87
C LEU A 20 -6.54 -7.38 9.36
N GLN A 21 -6.10 -6.20 9.77
CA GLN A 21 -5.76 -5.95 11.17
C GLN A 21 -7.01 -5.88 12.07
N ALA A 22 -8.12 -5.35 11.56
CA ALA A 22 -9.38 -5.29 12.30
C ALA A 22 -9.88 -6.69 12.72
N ILE A 23 -9.63 -7.72 11.90
CA ILE A 23 -9.97 -9.12 12.22
C ILE A 23 -9.22 -9.63 13.46
N SER A 24 -8.01 -9.11 13.74
CA SER A 24 -7.22 -9.54 14.90
C SER A 24 -7.81 -9.12 16.25
N GLY A 25 -8.76 -8.18 16.28
CA GLY A 25 -9.34 -7.64 17.51
C GLY A 25 -8.39 -6.79 18.37
N ASN A 26 -7.15 -6.55 17.92
CA ASN A 26 -6.18 -5.73 18.65
C ASN A 26 -6.24 -4.27 18.19
N GLN A 27 -6.99 -3.45 18.94
CA GLN A 27 -7.21 -2.04 18.61
C GLN A 27 -5.91 -1.23 18.48
N VAL A 28 -4.93 -1.46 19.37
CA VAL A 28 -3.65 -0.73 19.34
C VAL A 28 -2.92 -0.97 18.02
N LEU A 29 -2.83 -2.24 17.60
CA LEU A 29 -2.20 -2.58 16.33
C LEU A 29 -3.00 -2.07 15.14
N THR A 30 -4.33 -2.14 15.17
CA THR A 30 -5.19 -1.59 14.11
C THR A 30 -4.95 -0.10 13.90
N GLU A 31 -4.87 0.68 14.99
CA GLU A 31 -4.57 2.11 14.91
C GLU A 31 -3.15 2.39 14.37
N MET A 32 -2.16 1.61 14.79
CA MET A 32 -0.79 1.72 14.30
C MET A 32 -0.70 1.43 12.80
N VAL A 33 -1.29 0.32 12.34
CA VAL A 33 -1.31 -0.07 10.92
C VAL A 33 -2.07 0.95 10.08
N THR A 34 -3.18 1.49 10.59
CA THR A 34 -3.95 2.55 9.91
C THR A 34 -3.08 3.77 9.63
N ARG A 35 -2.39 4.28 10.67
CA ARG A 35 -1.49 5.46 10.52
C ARG A 35 -0.32 5.19 9.59
N LEU A 36 0.29 4.00 9.66
CA LEU A 36 1.40 3.61 8.78
C LEU A 36 0.96 3.47 7.33
N SER A 37 -0.20 2.85 7.09
CA SER A 37 -0.78 2.65 5.77
C SER A 37 -1.10 3.98 5.09
N GLN A 38 -1.68 4.94 5.83
CA GLN A 38 -1.93 6.30 5.33
C GLN A 38 -0.65 7.03 4.93
N ARG A 39 0.37 7.04 5.79
CA ARG A 39 1.67 7.69 5.50
C ARG A 39 2.37 7.05 4.30
N SER A 40 2.36 5.72 4.23
CA SER A 40 2.99 4.97 3.14
C SER A 40 2.27 5.20 1.82
N SER A 41 0.94 5.35 1.84
CA SER A 41 0.15 5.71 0.64
C SER A 41 0.56 7.04 0.06
N LEU A 42 0.84 8.05 0.89
CA LEU A 42 1.36 9.35 0.46
C LEU A 42 2.76 9.22 -0.16
N VAL A 43 3.61 8.39 0.45
CA VAL A 43 4.96 8.13 -0.06
C VAL A 43 4.91 7.48 -1.44
N ILE A 44 4.08 6.45 -1.59
CA ILE A 44 3.90 5.74 -2.87
C ILE A 44 3.29 6.68 -3.93
N ALA A 45 2.32 7.50 -3.55
CA ALA A 45 1.71 8.46 -4.47
C ALA A 45 2.70 9.55 -4.95
N ALA A 46 3.61 9.98 -4.07
CA ALA A 46 4.57 11.04 -4.38
C ALA A 46 5.85 10.55 -5.08
N TRP A 47 6.31 9.33 -4.77
CA TRP A 47 7.61 8.81 -5.22
C TRP A 47 7.52 7.46 -5.94
N GLY A 48 6.33 6.90 -6.15
CA GLY A 48 6.16 5.65 -6.88
C GLY A 48 6.48 5.81 -8.38
N SER A 49 7.24 4.85 -8.92
CA SER A 49 7.55 4.82 -10.36
C SER A 49 6.31 4.50 -11.21
N PRO A 50 6.03 5.24 -12.30
CA PRO A 50 4.89 4.97 -13.18
C PRO A 50 4.94 3.61 -13.88
N TRP A 51 6.13 2.98 -13.97
CA TRP A 51 6.33 1.67 -14.61
C TRP A 51 6.20 0.47 -13.66
N ARG A 52 5.92 0.71 -12.38
CA ARG A 52 5.70 -0.33 -11.36
C ARG A 52 4.60 0.14 -10.42
N GLN A 53 3.35 0.04 -10.87
CA GLN A 53 2.17 0.24 -10.03
C GLN A 53 2.34 -0.64 -8.77
N GLY A 54 2.54 0.01 -7.61
CA GLY A 54 2.88 -0.63 -6.35
C GLY A 54 1.84 -1.66 -5.91
N CYS A 55 2.27 -2.58 -5.04
CA CYS A 55 1.53 -3.76 -4.57
C CYS A 55 0.83 -4.51 -5.72
N ARG A 56 1.47 -5.56 -6.23
CA ARG A 56 0.82 -6.41 -7.23
C ARG A 56 -0.33 -7.13 -6.54
N CYS A 57 -1.54 -7.08 -7.10
CA CYS A 57 -2.71 -7.78 -6.54
C CYS A 57 -2.41 -9.27 -6.25
N ASP A 58 -1.55 -9.88 -7.07
CA ASP A 58 -1.11 -11.26 -6.97
C ASP A 58 -0.40 -11.58 -5.63
N ASP A 59 0.31 -10.60 -5.03
CA ASP A 59 1.00 -10.78 -3.75
C ASP A 59 -0.02 -10.91 -2.60
N HIS A 60 -1.13 -10.18 -2.66
CA HIS A 60 -2.15 -10.20 -1.61
C HIS A 60 -2.93 -11.51 -1.56
N GLU A 61 -3.24 -12.14 -2.69
CA GLU A 61 -3.88 -13.46 -2.71
C GLU A 61 -3.01 -14.51 -2.00
N ARG A 62 -1.70 -14.45 -2.23
CA ARG A 62 -0.74 -15.32 -1.55
C ARG A 62 -0.74 -15.09 -0.04
N LEU A 63 -0.76 -13.83 0.41
CA LEU A 63 -0.83 -13.50 1.84
C LEU A 63 -2.10 -14.04 2.50
N VAL A 64 -3.26 -13.90 1.85
CA VAL A 64 -4.54 -14.44 2.35
C VAL A 64 -4.48 -15.96 2.49
N GLN A 65 -3.88 -16.65 1.52
CA GLN A 65 -3.72 -18.10 1.60
C GLN A 65 -2.80 -18.51 2.75
N LEU A 66 -1.65 -17.84 2.93
CA LEU A 66 -0.72 -18.10 4.03
C LEU A 66 -1.36 -17.84 5.41
N LEU A 67 -2.19 -16.81 5.52
CA LEU A 67 -3.00 -16.53 6.72
C LEU A 67 -3.99 -17.67 7.01
N ARG A 68 -4.72 -18.13 5.98
CA ARG A 68 -5.68 -19.25 6.09
C ARG A 68 -5.00 -20.52 6.58
N ASP A 69 -3.81 -20.81 6.04
CA ASP A 69 -3.03 -22.00 6.38
C ASP A 69 -2.30 -21.86 7.74
N LYS A 70 -2.40 -20.69 8.40
CA LYS A 70 -1.69 -20.36 9.64
C LYS A 70 -0.17 -20.58 9.54
N ALA A 71 0.36 -20.39 8.33
CA ALA A 71 1.77 -20.60 8.02
C ALA A 71 2.59 -19.36 8.45
N LEU A 72 2.81 -19.21 9.75
CA LEU A 72 3.38 -18.00 10.35
C LEU A 72 4.72 -17.60 9.72
N GLN A 73 5.69 -18.52 9.65
CA GLN A 73 7.02 -18.19 9.13
C GLN A 73 6.97 -17.81 7.64
N PRO A 74 6.35 -18.61 6.75
CA PRO A 74 6.18 -18.19 5.35
C PRO A 74 5.39 -16.89 5.17
N LEU A 75 4.39 -16.61 6.02
CA LEU A 75 3.64 -15.36 6.00
C LEU A 75 4.54 -14.17 6.35
N SER A 76 5.35 -14.28 7.39
CA SER A 76 6.32 -13.26 7.79
C SER A 76 7.33 -12.98 6.69
N ASP A 77 7.88 -14.03 6.07
CA ASP A 77 8.85 -13.89 4.97
C ASP A 77 8.20 -13.20 3.75
N ALA A 78 6.97 -13.60 3.41
CA ALA A 78 6.21 -12.98 2.31
C ALA A 78 5.91 -11.50 2.56
N LEU A 79 5.55 -11.13 3.80
CA LEU A 79 5.32 -9.73 4.18
C LEU A 79 6.59 -8.89 4.12
N SER A 80 7.73 -9.42 4.58
CA SER A 80 9.03 -8.73 4.49
C SER A 80 9.40 -8.47 3.04
N HIS A 81 9.34 -9.49 2.19
CA HIS A 81 9.64 -9.38 0.77
C HIS A 81 8.71 -8.39 0.05
N HIS A 82 7.42 -8.39 0.42
CA HIS A 82 6.45 -7.42 -0.08
C HIS A 82 6.86 -5.97 0.23
N PHE A 83 7.33 -5.68 1.45
CA PHE A 83 7.82 -4.34 1.81
C PHE A 83 9.11 -3.97 1.06
N GLU A 84 10.06 -4.90 0.91
CA GLU A 84 11.28 -4.68 0.15
C GLU A 84 10.98 -4.27 -1.30
N HIS A 85 10.04 -4.96 -1.93
CA HIS A 85 9.57 -4.63 -3.28
C HIS A 85 8.95 -3.23 -3.38
N ILE A 86 8.14 -2.84 -2.40
CA ILE A 86 7.57 -1.48 -2.35
C ILE A 86 8.69 -0.45 -2.26
N VAL A 87 9.62 -0.61 -1.31
CA VAL A 87 10.72 0.35 -1.09
C VAL A 87 11.61 0.46 -2.33
N ALA A 88 11.95 -0.66 -2.96
CA ALA A 88 12.75 -0.69 -4.18
C ALA A 88 12.05 -0.02 -5.38
N SER A 89 10.72 0.11 -5.36
CA SER A 89 9.94 0.79 -6.41
C SER A 89 9.90 2.31 -6.27
N LEU A 90 10.34 2.86 -5.13
CA LEU A 90 10.31 4.29 -4.86
C LEU A 90 11.52 4.98 -5.51
N CYS A 91 11.26 6.01 -6.30
CA CYS A 91 12.28 6.82 -6.94
C CYS A 91 12.44 8.14 -6.17
N PHE A 92 13.47 8.21 -5.32
CA PHE A 92 13.78 9.41 -4.53
C PHE A 92 14.69 10.42 -5.26
N GLU A 93 15.27 10.06 -6.41
CA GLU A 93 16.20 10.93 -7.14
C GLU A 93 15.49 12.16 -7.73
N ARG A 94 15.87 13.32 -7.19
CA ARG A 94 15.46 14.67 -7.61
C ARG A 94 16.23 15.11 -8.87
N SER A 95 15.72 14.81 -10.05
CA SER A 95 16.09 15.58 -11.25
C SER A 95 15.21 16.82 -11.35
N GLY A 96 15.60 17.89 -10.65
CA GLY A 96 14.91 19.18 -10.66
C GLY A 96 13.66 19.20 -9.77
N VAL A 97 13.52 20.25 -8.97
CA VAL A 97 12.41 20.41 -8.03
C VAL A 97 11.09 20.57 -8.79
N THR A 98 10.38 19.46 -8.99
CA THR A 98 8.92 19.47 -9.04
C THR A 98 8.46 18.82 -7.75
N LEU A 99 8.04 19.63 -6.78
CA LEU A 99 7.32 19.15 -5.60
C LEU A 99 6.15 18.28 -6.09
N PRO A 100 5.87 17.15 -5.43
CA PRO A 100 4.65 16.39 -5.71
C PRO A 100 3.46 17.34 -5.65
N ASP A 101 2.70 17.43 -6.74
CA ASP A 101 1.49 18.25 -6.79
C ASP A 101 0.37 17.51 -6.05
N PHE A 102 0.32 17.71 -4.74
CA PHE A 102 -0.71 17.15 -3.89
C PHE A 102 -2.11 17.64 -4.29
N ALA A 103 -2.24 18.83 -4.88
CA ALA A 103 -3.53 19.31 -5.36
C ALA A 103 -4.02 18.45 -6.54
N ARG A 104 -3.15 18.04 -7.47
CA ARG A 104 -3.50 17.05 -8.50
C ARG A 104 -3.80 15.66 -7.92
N LEU A 105 -3.05 15.21 -6.92
CA LEU A 105 -3.27 13.91 -6.28
C LEU A 105 -4.64 13.82 -5.58
N PHE A 106 -5.08 14.91 -4.96
CA PHE A 106 -6.35 14.97 -4.22
C PHE A 106 -7.50 15.64 -5.00
N ALA A 107 -7.30 16.10 -6.24
CA ALA A 107 -8.33 16.81 -7.03
C ALA A 107 -9.62 16.00 -7.25
N GLY A 108 -9.56 14.67 -7.17
CA GLY A 108 -10.72 13.78 -7.26
C GLY A 108 -11.36 13.41 -5.91
N TYR A 109 -10.78 13.85 -4.79
CA TYR A 109 -11.31 13.58 -3.45
C TYR A 109 -12.33 14.65 -3.09
N LYS A 110 -13.61 14.29 -3.13
CA LYS A 110 -14.70 15.12 -2.60
C LYS A 110 -14.96 14.66 -1.17
N GLU A 111 -14.87 15.57 -0.20
CA GLU A 111 -15.25 15.26 1.19
C GLU A 111 -16.70 14.76 1.24
N PRO A 112 -17.01 13.75 2.08
CA PRO A 112 -18.36 13.24 2.27
C PRO A 112 -19.29 14.25 2.96
#